data_AF-A0A2K3JIG7-F1
#
_entry.id   AF-A0A2K3JIG7-F1
#
_cell.length_a   1.000
_cell.length_b   1.000
_cell.length_c   1.000
_cell.angle_alpha   90.00
_cell.angle_beta   90.00
_cell.angle_gamma   90.00
#
_symmetry.space_group_name_H-M   'P 1'
#
loop_
_entity.id
_entity.type
_entity.pdbx_description
1 polymer ?
#
loop_
_entity_poly.entity_id
_entity_poly.type
_entity_poly.pdbx_seq_one_letter_code
_entity_poly.pdbx_strand_id
1 'polypeptide(L)'
;MGKQPPTDERWDMSSPEKSEIIKSVLKTLISISSRKTDFPYTIMTIEDLMKQLETKYKFLKHIRISNNFYKEDSGDVVTVMSGINTVSLTQLGQAIHSIIDSMNRSLGDNAGHFFIKEIRNTLSDDHLNFIKEMGVDLGLMQLESEITRLHREIRERKKEP
;
A
#
# COMPACT_ATOMS: atom_id res chain seq x y z
N MET A 1 30.97 -28.57 -38.70
CA MET A 1 30.39 -27.25 -38.31
C MET A 1 29.13 -27.51 -37.50
N GLY A 2 29.27 -27.72 -36.19
CA GLY A 2 28.13 -27.91 -35.29
C GLY A 2 27.60 -26.54 -34.89
N LYS A 3 26.33 -26.26 -35.18
CA LYS A 3 25.66 -25.04 -34.72
C LYS A 3 25.50 -25.14 -33.20
N GLN A 4 26.01 -24.14 -32.47
CA GLN A 4 25.69 -23.93 -31.06
C GLN A 4 24.17 -23.71 -30.90
N PRO A 5 23.55 -24.25 -29.85
CA PRO A 5 22.16 -23.93 -29.52
C PRO A 5 22.07 -22.46 -29.04
N PRO A 6 20.92 -21.79 -29.24
CA PRO A 6 20.76 -20.41 -28.84
C PRO A 6 20.78 -20.30 -27.32
N THR A 7 21.53 -19.34 -26.82
CA THR A 7 21.55 -18.90 -25.42
C THR A 7 20.15 -18.46 -25.04
N ASP A 8 19.48 -19.28 -24.25
CA ASP A 8 18.29 -18.94 -23.50
C ASP A 8 18.71 -17.87 -22.48
N GLU A 9 18.73 -16.60 -22.90
CA GLU A 9 18.73 -15.45 -22.01
C GLU A 9 17.37 -15.41 -21.31
N ARG A 10 17.20 -16.36 -20.41
CA ARG A 10 16.14 -16.38 -19.42
C ARG A 10 16.49 -15.27 -18.45
N TRP A 11 15.95 -14.07 -18.69
CA TRP A 11 16.00 -12.96 -17.74
C TRP A 11 15.59 -13.48 -16.38
N ASP A 12 16.54 -13.54 -15.45
CA ASP A 12 16.25 -13.76 -14.03
C ASP A 12 15.52 -12.52 -13.52
N MET A 13 14.22 -12.44 -13.84
CA MET A 13 13.27 -11.62 -13.13
C MET A 13 13.09 -12.27 -11.76
N SER A 14 14.10 -12.14 -10.91
CA SER A 14 13.99 -12.45 -9.49
C SER A 14 12.74 -11.75 -8.98
N SER A 15 11.73 -12.52 -8.60
CA SER A 15 10.51 -11.98 -7.99
C SER A 15 10.92 -10.98 -6.91
N PRO A 16 10.35 -9.75 -6.90
CA PRO A 16 10.73 -8.75 -5.92
C PRO A 16 10.53 -9.30 -4.49
N GLU A 17 11.46 -8.97 -3.59
CA GLU A 17 11.32 -9.37 -2.20
C GLU A 17 10.06 -8.77 -1.58
N LYS A 18 9.41 -9.52 -0.69
CA LYS A 18 8.17 -9.07 -0.01
C LYS A 18 8.42 -7.78 0.80
N SER A 19 9.60 -7.62 1.39
CA SER A 19 10.06 -6.41 2.06
C SER A 19 10.03 -5.19 1.14
N GLU A 20 10.59 -5.32 -0.07
CA GLU A 20 10.64 -4.24 -1.07
C GLU A 20 9.23 -3.87 -1.57
N ILE A 21 8.37 -4.87 -1.77
CA ILE A 21 6.98 -4.62 -2.15
C ILE A 21 6.23 -3.82 -1.09
N ILE A 22 6.31 -4.23 0.18
CA ILE A 22 5.66 -3.50 1.27
C ILE A 22 6.23 -2.09 1.40
N LYS A 23 7.55 -1.95 1.28
CA LYS A 23 8.24 -0.65 1.31
C LYS A 23 7.71 0.26 0.22
N SER A 24 7.59 -0.25 -1.01
CA SER A 24 7.06 0.46 -2.17
C SER A 24 5.61 0.90 -1.96
N VAL A 25 4.75 -0.01 -1.49
CA VAL A 25 3.35 0.30 -1.14
C VAL A 25 3.26 1.43 -0.10
N LEU A 26 3.99 1.32 1.01
CA LEU A 26 3.97 2.32 2.08
C LEU A 26 4.52 3.68 1.62
N LYS A 27 5.61 3.69 0.84
CA LYS A 27 6.14 4.92 0.24
C LYS A 27 5.13 5.59 -0.69
N THR A 28 4.43 4.81 -1.52
CA THR A 28 3.36 5.31 -2.38
C THR A 28 2.21 5.91 -1.57
N LEU A 29 1.79 5.23 -0.50
CA LEU A 29 0.72 5.73 0.37
C LEU A 29 1.09 7.04 1.07
N ILE A 30 2.32 7.15 1.59
CA ILE A 30 2.86 8.40 2.15
C ILE A 30 2.86 9.49 1.09
N SER A 31 3.44 9.22 -0.08
CA SER A 31 3.57 10.21 -1.17
C SER A 31 2.21 10.77 -1.59
N ILE A 32 1.20 9.90 -1.76
CA ILE A 32 -0.15 10.32 -2.16
C ILE A 32 -0.83 11.13 -1.06
N SER A 33 -0.67 10.70 0.20
CA SER A 33 -1.33 11.35 1.34
C SER A 33 -0.72 12.71 1.65
N SER A 34 0.61 12.84 1.58
CA SER A 34 1.31 14.11 1.83
C SER A 34 1.12 15.16 0.75
N ARG A 35 0.48 14.83 -0.39
CA ARG A 35 -0.01 15.84 -1.34
C ARG A 35 -1.35 16.44 -0.93
N LYS A 36 -2.09 15.77 -0.05
CA LYS A 36 -3.44 16.13 0.39
C LYS A 36 -3.46 16.76 1.79
N THR A 37 -2.42 16.52 2.58
CA THR A 37 -2.22 17.04 3.95
C THR A 37 -0.73 17.26 4.20
N ASP A 38 -0.34 17.80 5.36
CA ASP A 38 1.07 18.02 5.66
C ASP A 38 1.83 16.69 5.90
N PHE A 39 3.13 16.72 5.59
CA PHE A 39 3.99 15.54 5.68
C PHE A 39 4.11 15.00 7.12
N PRO A 40 4.34 15.83 8.17
CA PRO A 40 4.32 15.37 9.55
C PRO A 40 3.04 14.64 9.95
N TYR A 41 1.88 15.21 9.62
CA TYR A 41 0.57 14.61 9.89
C TYR A 41 0.38 13.28 9.16
N THR A 42 0.83 13.19 7.90
CA THR A 42 0.80 11.93 7.14
C THR A 42 1.58 10.83 7.85
N ILE A 43 2.80 11.14 8.29
CA ILE A 43 3.66 10.17 8.96
C ILE A 43 3.09 9.74 10.30
N MET A 44 2.58 10.68 11.11
CA MET A 44 1.90 10.35 12.37
C MET A 44 0.69 9.44 12.13
N THR A 45 -0.14 9.74 11.13
CA THR A 45 -1.33 8.95 10.79
C THR A 45 -0.96 7.51 10.42
N ILE A 46 0.09 7.33 9.60
CA ILE A 46 0.54 6.00 9.20
C ILE A 46 1.19 5.27 10.37
N GLU A 47 2.01 5.94 11.19
CA GLU A 47 2.63 5.32 12.36
C GLU A 47 1.56 4.78 13.33
N ASP A 48 0.53 5.57 13.60
CA ASP A 48 -0.58 5.16 14.47
C ASP A 48 -1.40 4.02 13.85
N LEU A 49 -1.67 4.07 12.55
CA LEU A 49 -2.32 2.98 11.83
C LEU A 49 -1.50 1.67 11.92
N MET A 50 -0.18 1.74 11.75
CA MET A 50 0.70 0.58 11.84
C MET A 50 0.68 -0.02 13.24
N LYS A 51 0.72 0.80 14.30
CA LYS A 51 0.58 0.36 15.70
C LYS A 51 -0.77 -0.30 15.95
N GLN A 52 -1.86 0.28 15.45
CA GLN A 52 -3.21 -0.31 15.56
C GLN A 52 -3.28 -1.67 14.87
N LEU A 53 -2.76 -1.78 13.65
CA LEU A 53 -2.79 -3.01 12.86
C LEU A 53 -1.83 -4.08 13.39
N GLU A 54 -0.76 -3.73 14.12
CA GLU A 54 0.16 -4.69 14.75
C GLU A 54 -0.54 -5.59 15.78
N THR A 55 -1.68 -5.14 16.33
CA THR A 55 -2.52 -5.98 17.20
C THR A 55 -3.00 -7.24 16.47
N LYS A 56 -3.32 -7.13 15.18
CA LYS A 56 -3.80 -8.19 14.29
C LYS A 56 -2.68 -8.84 13.48
N TYR A 57 -1.74 -8.05 12.99
CA TYR A 57 -0.64 -8.48 12.11
C TYR A 57 0.71 -8.27 12.81
N LYS A 58 1.11 -9.24 13.65
CA LYS A 58 2.30 -9.12 14.50
C LYS A 58 3.62 -8.90 13.74
N PHE A 59 3.66 -9.23 12.46
CA PHE A 59 4.84 -8.99 11.63
C PHE A 59 5.04 -7.51 11.28
N LEU A 60 4.03 -6.64 11.47
CA LEU A 60 4.17 -5.20 11.22
C LEU A 60 5.22 -4.53 12.13
N LYS A 61 5.59 -5.17 13.26
CA LYS A 61 6.75 -4.79 14.08
C LYS A 61 8.08 -4.72 13.32
N HIS A 62 8.16 -5.37 12.15
CA HIS A 62 9.32 -5.35 11.25
C HIS A 62 9.34 -4.13 10.32
N ILE A 63 8.38 -3.23 10.45
CA ILE A 63 8.27 -2.01 9.64
C ILE A 63 8.47 -0.82 10.57
N ARG A 64 9.40 0.05 10.21
CA ARG A 64 9.68 1.29 10.94
C ARG A 64 9.37 2.48 10.03
N ILE A 65 8.53 3.37 10.53
CA ILE A 65 8.26 4.68 9.93
C ILE A 65 9.08 5.71 10.71
N SER A 66 9.95 6.44 10.01
CA SER A 66 10.84 7.43 10.62
C SER A 66 10.15 8.79 10.71
N ASN A 67 10.06 9.36 11.92
CA ASN A 67 9.47 10.67 12.19
C ASN A 67 10.52 11.80 12.36
N ASN A 68 11.72 11.62 11.79
CA ASN A 68 12.83 12.57 11.90
C ASN A 68 12.73 13.71 10.86
N PHE A 69 11.60 14.42 10.82
CA PHE A 69 11.24 15.43 9.81
C PHE A 69 12.25 16.58 9.62
N TYR A 70 13.06 16.86 10.64
CA TYR A 70 13.91 18.05 10.72
C TYR A 70 15.41 17.73 10.76
N LYS A 71 15.81 16.49 10.48
CA LYS A 71 17.23 16.12 10.42
C LYS A 71 17.67 16.05 8.96
N GLU A 72 18.64 16.87 8.59
CA GLU A 72 19.21 16.96 7.23
C GLU A 72 19.76 15.61 6.71
N ASP A 73 20.04 14.65 7.60
CA ASP A 73 20.49 13.28 7.31
C ASP A 73 19.41 12.20 7.54
N SER A 74 18.12 12.54 7.49
CA SER A 74 17.08 11.53 7.73
C SER A 74 17.08 10.49 6.61
N GLY A 75 17.58 9.28 6.92
CA GLY A 75 17.51 8.13 6.02
C GLY A 75 16.08 7.77 5.61
N ASP A 76 15.92 6.61 4.96
CA ASP A 76 14.63 6.17 4.42
C ASP A 76 13.46 6.32 5.41
N VAL A 77 12.43 7.08 5.00
CA VAL A 77 11.19 7.33 5.77
C VAL A 77 10.49 6.03 6.14
N VAL A 78 10.61 5.01 5.30
CA VAL A 78 10.09 3.66 5.52
C VAL A 78 11.25 2.68 5.48
N THR A 79 11.49 1.99 6.59
CA THR A 79 12.41 0.87 6.67
C THR A 79 11.61 -0.41 6.89
N VAL A 80 11.86 -1.42 6.06
CA VAL A 80 11.21 -2.73 6.17
C VAL A 80 12.29 -3.78 6.40
N MET A 81 12.24 -4.48 7.54
CA MET A 81 13.21 -5.50 7.90
C MET A 81 12.91 -6.82 7.16
N SER A 82 13.96 -7.60 6.88
CA SER A 82 13.88 -8.86 6.13
C SER A 82 13.00 -9.94 6.76
N GLY A 83 12.62 -9.81 8.05
CA GLY A 83 11.66 -10.70 8.71
C GLY A 83 10.32 -10.80 7.95
N ILE A 84 9.92 -9.75 7.23
CA ILE A 84 8.75 -9.74 6.35
C ILE A 84 8.81 -10.83 5.26
N ASN A 85 10.00 -11.19 4.78
CA ASN A 85 10.16 -12.15 3.69
C ASN A 85 9.68 -13.56 4.08
N THR A 86 9.64 -13.86 5.39
CA THR A 86 9.15 -15.13 5.93
C THR A 86 7.62 -15.21 6.07
N VAL A 87 6.92 -14.09 5.96
CA VAL A 87 5.46 -14.02 6.13
C VAL A 87 4.76 -14.62 4.91
N SER A 88 3.64 -15.32 5.13
CA SER A 88 2.83 -15.86 4.03
C SER A 88 2.25 -14.74 3.15
N LEU A 89 2.15 -14.97 1.84
CA LEU A 89 1.61 -13.99 0.90
C LEU A 89 0.19 -13.57 1.28
N THR A 90 -0.64 -14.50 1.72
CA THR A 90 -2.02 -14.22 2.17
C THR A 90 -2.05 -13.27 3.37
N GLN A 91 -1.21 -13.49 4.38
CA GLN A 91 -1.16 -12.59 5.54
C GLN A 91 -0.64 -11.20 5.18
N LEU A 92 0.33 -11.10 4.26
CA LEU A 92 0.80 -9.82 3.75
C LEU A 92 -0.28 -9.11 2.95
N GLY A 93 -0.97 -9.80 2.05
CA GLY A 93 -2.07 -9.24 1.27
C GLY A 93 -3.19 -8.70 2.17
N GLN A 94 -3.58 -9.46 3.20
CA GLN A 94 -4.56 -9.00 4.18
C GLN A 94 -4.13 -7.71 4.91
N ALA A 95 -2.86 -7.60 5.28
CA ALA A 95 -2.33 -6.40 5.92
C ALA A 95 -2.28 -5.21 4.94
N ILE A 96 -1.77 -5.41 3.71
CA ILE A 96 -1.74 -4.37 2.66
C ILE A 96 -3.15 -3.86 2.39
N HIS A 97 -4.12 -4.77 2.20
CA HIS A 97 -5.53 -4.41 2.03
C HIS A 97 -6.04 -3.57 3.20
N SER A 98 -5.77 -4.00 4.44
CA SER A 98 -6.22 -3.28 5.65
C SER A 98 -5.62 -1.89 5.76
N ILE A 99 -4.35 -1.72 5.37
CA ILE A 99 -3.65 -0.42 5.36
C ILE A 99 -4.30 0.50 4.32
N ILE A 100 -4.44 0.04 3.07
CA ILE A 100 -5.01 0.82 1.97
C ILE A 100 -6.46 1.23 2.29
N ASP A 101 -7.29 0.30 2.76
CA ASP A 101 -8.69 0.57 3.10
C ASP A 101 -8.80 1.58 4.26
N SER A 102 -7.99 1.42 5.32
CA SER A 102 -8.00 2.34 6.46
C SER A 102 -7.59 3.76 6.05
N MET A 103 -6.53 3.88 5.25
CA MET A 103 -6.10 5.17 4.73
C MET A 103 -7.14 5.80 3.80
N ASN A 104 -7.71 5.02 2.88
CA ASN A 104 -8.77 5.48 1.98
C ASN A 104 -9.97 6.06 2.76
N ARG A 105 -10.40 5.37 3.83
CA ARG A 105 -11.49 5.84 4.71
C ARG A 105 -11.13 7.10 5.49
N SER A 106 -9.88 7.23 5.94
CA SER A 106 -9.41 8.40 6.70
C SER A 106 -9.39 9.70 5.89
N LEU A 107 -9.22 9.62 4.58
CA LEU A 107 -9.20 10.78 3.68
C LEU A 107 -10.60 11.37 3.41
N GLY A 108 -11.66 10.65 3.79
CA GLY A 108 -13.04 11.07 3.56
C GLY A 108 -13.48 10.98 2.10
N ASP A 109 -14.77 11.23 1.84
CA ASP A 109 -15.41 10.89 0.56
C ASP A 109 -14.84 11.66 -0.65
N ASN A 110 -14.40 12.91 -0.45
CA ASN A 110 -13.89 13.76 -1.53
C ASN A 110 -12.44 13.43 -1.90
N ALA A 111 -11.56 13.23 -0.91
CA ALA A 111 -10.14 12.97 -1.16
C ALA A 111 -9.81 11.48 -1.32
N GLY A 112 -10.66 10.59 -0.77
CA GLY A 112 -10.57 9.14 -0.94
C GLY A 112 -10.98 8.67 -2.34
N HIS A 113 -11.85 9.39 -3.05
CA HIS A 113 -12.41 8.92 -4.33
C HIS A 113 -11.35 8.53 -5.38
N PHE A 114 -10.24 9.27 -5.45
CA PHE A 114 -9.14 8.99 -6.36
C PHE A 114 -7.95 8.28 -5.71
N PHE A 115 -8.02 7.99 -4.41
CA PHE A 115 -6.87 7.48 -3.66
C PHE A 115 -6.39 6.13 -4.19
N ILE A 116 -7.28 5.15 -4.34
CA ILE A 116 -6.94 3.81 -4.84
C ILE A 116 -6.53 3.88 -6.33
N LYS A 117 -7.17 4.74 -7.12
CA LYS A 117 -6.76 5.03 -8.51
C LYS A 117 -5.34 5.61 -8.58
N GLU A 118 -4.98 6.52 -7.69
CA GLU A 118 -3.63 7.10 -7.63
C GLU A 118 -2.60 6.05 -7.22
N ILE A 119 -2.91 5.12 -6.30
CA ILE A 119 -2.03 4.00 -5.96
C ILE A 119 -1.74 3.16 -7.21
N ARG A 120 -2.79 2.80 -7.96
CA ARG A 120 -2.68 2.04 -9.22
C ARG A 120 -1.82 2.74 -10.26
N ASN A 121 -1.87 4.07 -10.33
CA ASN A 121 -1.09 4.84 -11.30
C ASN A 121 0.35 5.12 -10.85
N THR A 122 0.68 4.86 -9.58
CA THR A 122 1.99 5.17 -8.99
C THR A 122 2.87 3.93 -8.83
N LEU A 123 2.29 2.78 -8.49
CA LEU A 123 3.04 1.52 -8.42
C LEU A 123 3.40 1.03 -9.83
N SER A 124 4.55 0.38 -9.98
CA SER A 124 4.91 -0.26 -11.25
C SER A 124 4.06 -1.50 -11.51
N ASP A 125 3.94 -1.91 -12.77
CA ASP A 125 3.16 -3.08 -13.17
C ASP A 125 3.60 -4.36 -12.43
N ASP A 126 4.91 -4.55 -12.21
CA ASP A 126 5.44 -5.68 -11.43
C ASP A 126 4.94 -5.66 -9.98
N HIS A 127 4.95 -4.50 -9.33
CA HIS A 127 4.43 -4.35 -7.97
C HIS A 127 2.93 -4.60 -7.92
N LEU A 128 2.18 -4.10 -8.92
CA LEU A 128 0.74 -4.30 -9.02
C LEU A 128 0.37 -5.78 -9.20
N ASN A 129 1.09 -6.48 -10.07
CA ASN A 129 0.91 -7.91 -10.28
C ASN A 129 1.22 -8.69 -9.01
N PHE A 130 2.31 -8.34 -8.32
CA PHE A 130 2.70 -9.06 -7.11
C PHE A 130 1.75 -8.83 -5.93
N ILE A 131 1.24 -7.62 -5.69
CA ILE A 131 0.22 -7.41 -4.65
C ILE A 131 -1.11 -8.09 -5.03
N LYS A 132 -1.42 -8.22 -6.33
CA LYS A 132 -2.58 -8.99 -6.79
C LYS A 132 -2.42 -10.48 -6.52
N GLU A 133 -1.23 -11.05 -6.68
CA GLU A 133 -0.91 -12.42 -6.28
C GLU A 133 -1.05 -12.65 -4.76
N MET A 134 -0.83 -11.61 -3.95
CA MET A 134 -1.14 -11.64 -2.51
C MET A 134 -2.63 -11.57 -2.19
N GLY A 135 -3.49 -11.37 -3.18
CA GLY A 135 -4.94 -11.20 -3.01
C GLY A 135 -5.40 -9.76 -2.82
N VAL A 136 -4.57 -8.76 -3.14
CA VAL A 136 -4.94 -7.34 -3.09
C VAL A 136 -5.39 -6.89 -4.48
N ASP A 137 -6.69 -6.91 -4.73
CA ASP A 137 -7.28 -6.39 -5.97
C ASP A 137 -7.71 -4.93 -5.80
N LEU A 138 -6.86 -4.00 -6.24
CA LEU A 138 -7.15 -2.56 -6.17
C LEU A 138 -8.37 -2.15 -7.02
N GLY A 139 -8.74 -2.93 -8.04
CA GLY A 139 -9.95 -2.70 -8.82
C GLY A 139 -11.20 -3.02 -8.00
N LEU A 140 -11.20 -4.16 -7.32
CA LEU A 140 -12.27 -4.54 -6.41
C LEU A 140 -12.40 -3.57 -5.24
N MET A 141 -11.27 -3.17 -4.62
CA MET A 141 -11.27 -2.20 -3.52
C MET A 141 -11.86 -0.84 -3.94
N GLN A 142 -11.54 -0.36 -5.15
CA GLN A 142 -12.13 0.87 -5.68
C GLN A 142 -13.65 0.73 -5.84
N LEU A 143 -14.11 -0.39 -6.40
CA LEU A 143 -15.54 -0.66 -6.60
C LEU A 143 -16.30 -0.71 -5.27
N GLU A 144 -15.76 -1.41 -4.26
CA GLU A 144 -16.34 -1.50 -2.92
C GLU A 144 -16.44 -0.13 -2.24
N SER A 145 -15.40 0.71 -2.40
CA SER A 145 -15.39 2.09 -1.90
C SER A 145 -16.47 2.94 -2.57
N GLU A 146 -16.63 2.82 -3.89
CA GLU A 146 -17.67 3.54 -4.64
C GLU A 146 -19.08 3.11 -4.25
N ILE A 147 -19.33 1.80 -4.12
CA ILE A 147 -20.61 1.26 -3.65
C ILE A 147 -20.93 1.77 -2.24
N THR A 148 -19.95 1.76 -1.34
CA THR A 148 -20.12 2.25 0.04
C THR A 148 -20.51 3.73 0.06
N ARG A 149 -19.88 4.55 -0.79
CA ARG A 149 -20.21 5.97 -0.94
C ARG A 149 -21.62 6.17 -1.49
N LEU A 150 -21.98 5.48 -2.57
CA LEU A 150 -23.32 5.57 -3.17
C LEU A 150 -24.42 5.20 -2.15
N HIS A 151 -24.21 4.15 -1.35
CA HIS A 151 -25.14 3.79 -0.28
C HIS A 151 -25.29 4.90 0.77
N ARG A 152 -24.21 5.61 1.13
CA ARG A 152 -24.26 6.75 2.04
C ARG A 152 -25.05 7.91 1.42
N GLU A 153 -24.76 8.27 0.18
CA GLU A 153 -25.46 9.35 -0.54
C GLU A 153 -26.97 9.09 -0.65
N ILE A 154 -27.37 7.86 -1.01
CA ILE A 154 -28.79 7.46 -1.07
C ILE A 154 -29.45 7.58 0.30
N ARG A 155 -28.74 7.20 1.38
CA ARG A 155 -29.27 7.29 2.74
C ARG A 155 -29.48 8.74 3.18
N GLU A 156 -28.56 9.64 2.86
CA GLU A 156 -28.70 11.06 3.22
C GLU A 156 -29.83 11.73 2.44
N ARG A 157 -29.98 11.46 1.13
CA ARG A 157 -31.12 11.97 0.34
C ARG A 157 -32.48 11.51 0.84
N LYS A 158 -32.57 10.32 1.44
CA LYS A 158 -33.82 9.80 2.05
C LYS A 158 -34.15 10.43 3.41
N LYS A 159 -33.22 11.16 4.02
CA LYS A 159 -33.43 11.88 5.29
C LYS A 159 -33.79 13.35 5.07
N GLU A 160 -33.64 13.88 3.86
CA GLU A 160 -34.10 15.23 3.50
C GLU A 160 -35.63 15.20 3.32
N PRO A 161 -36.38 16.03 4.07
CA PRO A 161 -37.85 16.07 4.02
C PRO A 161 -38.41 16.63 2.72
#